data_AF-A0A484BY16-F1
#
_entry.id   AF-A0A484BY16-F1
#
_cell.length_a   1.000
_cell.length_b   1.000
_cell.length_c   1.000
_cell.angle_alpha   90.00
_cell.angle_beta   90.00
_cell.angle_gamma   90.00
#
_symmetry.space_group_name_H-M   'P 1'
#
loop_
_entity.id
_entity.type
_entity.pdbx_description
1 polymer ?
#
loop_
_entity_poly.entity_id
_entity_poly.type
_entity_poly.pdbx_seq_one_letter_code
_entity_poly.pdbx_strand_id
1 'polypeptide(L)'
;MLNAGKRRTLAAALNDSCQQLQQQQQQQHRRQQLVAGVTKQLLLLLLLLLLAVEHAKATTATATTTATQPTGTAAATATTATTTTTAAATATASAATSTSFAWPGSTAAQGDPFKNILRIGDGNIVTRSAIEQSLVTIHDIATENLGTLCISQLYRPLQVPLNSERFESSRQKADLAASILQEVGIIRHGGLSDALAKGLLTDEYINGARILALNLTNGAVQSYVWWVKGGHDKLTETQRYEEDGLQIGKKPAHSYPWFDDESSTPTLRSPKFAPSPPNNYYKGWWTYPYFSCSLSRWLVSYSIAIPPSGRHGLRGFISVDIDVSSLRVNQCDALPYRFSSSSSSSSTPPHLLRQSTVRRATAATVAASYDVESIRDLQAFHSSHKCHRASMVCDYRQPSSESTTISGAKLLPGMISGSSSSWSRGAYQCLCKRGYYSLRHPDGFNGTIMEIAWQEHQDNISNYYTDVFKCLPCAPGCDTCTGPEPCLANYHWPFRISLLTISIGCACGTLVLLCYLFKHRRVKVFKVASPIFLMITLIGCAIMYLE
;
A
#
# COMPACT_ATOMS: atom_id res chain seq x y z
N MET A 1 -17.55 -25.86 -2.66
CA MET A 1 -16.15 -25.96 -2.19
C MET A 1 -15.61 -24.70 -1.46
N LEU A 2 -16.34 -23.58 -1.38
CA LEU A 2 -15.96 -22.39 -0.57
C LEU A 2 -15.99 -22.59 0.97
N ASN A 3 -16.59 -23.70 1.41
CA ASN A 3 -16.51 -24.37 2.71
C ASN A 3 -15.16 -24.36 3.47
N ALA A 4 -14.14 -24.79 2.74
CA ALA A 4 -12.99 -25.49 3.32
C ALA A 4 -11.76 -24.58 3.49
N GLY A 5 -11.58 -23.61 2.60
CA GLY A 5 -10.49 -22.63 2.70
C GLY A 5 -10.64 -21.72 3.92
N LYS A 6 -11.86 -21.24 4.19
CA LYS A 6 -12.16 -20.38 5.35
C LYS A 6 -12.04 -21.13 6.68
N ARG A 7 -12.35 -22.43 6.70
CA ARG A 7 -12.13 -23.29 7.88
C ARG A 7 -10.65 -23.54 8.14
N ARG A 8 -9.82 -23.70 7.09
CA ARG A 8 -8.37 -23.90 7.24
C ARG A 8 -7.65 -22.64 7.74
N THR A 9 -8.03 -21.46 7.27
CA THR A 9 -7.45 -20.19 7.78
C THR A 9 -7.92 -19.85 9.19
N LEU A 10 -9.20 -20.11 9.52
CA LEU A 10 -9.67 -20.00 10.91
C LEU A 10 -8.97 -21.00 11.83
N ALA A 11 -8.75 -22.24 11.38
CA ALA A 11 -8.02 -23.24 12.15
C ALA A 11 -6.55 -22.85 12.39
N ALA A 12 -5.87 -22.26 11.39
CA ALA A 12 -4.51 -21.77 11.55
C ALA A 12 -4.45 -20.58 12.53
N ALA A 13 -5.36 -19.61 12.42
CA ALA A 13 -5.43 -18.47 13.32
C ALA A 13 -5.79 -18.86 14.77
N LEU A 14 -6.67 -19.88 14.94
CA LEU A 14 -6.96 -20.47 16.24
C LEU A 14 -5.76 -21.20 16.83
N ASN A 15 -4.96 -21.88 16.00
CA ASN A 15 -3.78 -22.59 16.44
C ASN A 15 -2.67 -21.63 16.90
N ASP A 16 -2.43 -20.54 16.17
CA ASP A 16 -1.46 -19.50 16.57
C ASP A 16 -1.90 -18.78 17.85
N SER A 17 -3.21 -18.48 17.99
CA SER A 17 -3.77 -17.90 19.22
C SER A 17 -3.63 -18.86 20.41
N CYS A 18 -3.81 -20.17 20.19
CA CYS A 18 -3.64 -21.20 21.21
C CYS A 18 -2.17 -21.36 21.62
N GLN A 19 -1.23 -21.30 20.66
CA GLN A 19 0.20 -21.32 20.94
C GLN A 19 0.66 -20.10 21.73
N GLN A 20 0.14 -18.91 21.42
CA GLN A 20 0.42 -17.69 22.19
C GLN A 20 -0.16 -17.77 23.61
N LEU A 21 -1.37 -18.31 23.78
CA LEU A 21 -1.97 -18.56 25.09
C LEU A 21 -1.18 -19.59 25.90
N GLN A 22 -0.69 -20.66 25.27
CA GLN A 22 0.17 -21.65 25.93
C GLN A 22 1.53 -21.07 26.32
N GLN A 23 2.13 -20.21 25.50
CA GLN A 23 3.39 -19.53 25.85
C GLN A 23 3.18 -18.52 26.99
N GLN A 24 2.07 -17.78 27.00
CA GLN A 24 1.71 -16.91 28.12
C GLN A 24 1.45 -17.71 29.40
N GLN A 25 0.75 -18.83 29.33
CA GLN A 25 0.53 -19.71 30.47
C GLN A 25 1.83 -20.35 30.98
N GLN A 26 2.75 -20.78 30.11
CA GLN A 26 4.06 -21.29 30.52
C GLN A 26 4.93 -20.20 31.15
N GLN A 27 4.91 -18.97 30.63
CA GLN A 27 5.59 -17.85 31.27
C GLN A 27 4.96 -17.49 32.62
N GLN A 28 3.62 -17.53 32.74
CA GLN A 28 2.93 -17.37 34.02
C GLN A 28 3.28 -18.49 35.00
N HIS A 29 3.34 -19.75 34.56
CA HIS A 29 3.73 -20.88 35.40
C HIS A 29 5.19 -20.80 35.84
N ARG A 30 6.12 -20.43 34.95
CA ARG A 30 7.53 -20.16 35.34
C ARG A 30 7.64 -19.01 36.32
N ARG A 31 6.85 -17.94 36.14
CA ARG A 31 6.78 -16.81 37.09
C ARG A 31 6.22 -17.27 38.43
N GLN A 32 5.17 -18.10 38.45
CA GLN A 32 4.62 -18.67 39.68
C GLN A 32 5.60 -19.62 40.37
N GLN A 33 6.36 -20.42 39.63
CA GLN A 33 7.39 -21.31 40.18
C GLN A 33 8.58 -20.53 40.76
N LEU A 34 9.03 -19.45 40.09
CA LEU A 34 10.05 -18.54 40.62
C LEU A 34 9.57 -17.83 41.89
N VAL A 35 8.34 -17.34 41.91
CA VAL A 35 7.74 -16.72 43.10
C VAL A 35 7.57 -17.73 44.22
N ALA A 36 7.12 -18.96 43.94
CA ALA A 36 7.01 -20.04 44.92
C ALA A 36 8.37 -20.49 45.47
N GLY A 37 9.42 -20.49 44.64
CA GLY A 37 10.79 -20.76 45.06
C GLY A 37 11.32 -19.69 45.98
N VAL A 38 11.16 -18.41 45.59
CA VAL A 38 11.57 -17.26 46.40
C VAL A 38 10.78 -17.18 47.71
N THR A 39 9.46 -17.42 47.71
CA THR A 39 8.67 -17.45 48.94
C THR A 39 9.06 -18.60 49.86
N LYS A 40 9.32 -19.81 49.33
CA LYS A 40 9.86 -20.92 50.14
C LYS A 40 11.23 -20.61 50.72
N GLN A 41 12.11 -19.97 49.96
CA GLN A 41 13.46 -19.62 50.39
C GLN A 41 13.46 -18.47 51.40
N LEU A 42 12.54 -17.51 51.24
CA LEU A 42 12.31 -16.43 52.22
C LEU A 42 11.64 -16.96 53.49
N LEU A 43 10.71 -17.90 53.38
CA LEU A 43 10.08 -18.58 54.53
C LEU A 43 11.12 -19.44 55.28
N LEU A 44 12.04 -20.09 54.55
CA LEU A 44 13.17 -20.83 55.13
C LEU A 44 14.15 -19.87 55.82
N LEU A 45 14.44 -18.70 55.24
CA LEU A 45 15.25 -17.65 55.87
C LEU A 45 14.56 -17.07 57.11
N LEU A 46 13.24 -16.88 57.07
CA LEU A 46 12.44 -16.44 58.21
C LEU A 46 12.44 -17.51 59.32
N LEU A 47 12.36 -18.80 58.96
CA LEU A 47 12.50 -19.93 59.88
C LEU A 47 13.91 -20.02 60.46
N LEU A 48 14.96 -19.82 59.65
CA LEU A 48 16.36 -19.79 60.10
C LEU A 48 16.64 -18.61 61.05
N LEU A 49 16.05 -17.44 60.79
CA LEU A 49 16.07 -16.29 61.68
C LEU A 49 15.32 -16.55 62.99
N LEU A 50 14.20 -17.27 62.94
CA LEU A 50 13.47 -17.71 64.15
C LEU A 50 14.25 -18.77 64.96
N LEU A 51 14.97 -19.68 64.29
CA LEU A 51 15.83 -20.69 64.93
C LEU A 51 17.10 -20.08 65.55
N ALA A 52 17.66 -19.04 64.95
CA ALA A 52 18.79 -18.29 65.51
C ALA A 52 18.42 -17.57 66.82
N VAL A 53 17.16 -17.15 66.97
CA VAL A 53 16.63 -16.56 68.23
C VAL A 53 16.49 -17.62 69.33
N GLU A 54 16.21 -18.89 69.01
CA GLU A 54 16.22 -19.98 70.01
C GLU A 54 17.64 -20.34 70.47
N HIS A 55 18.64 -20.28 69.58
CA HIS A 55 20.03 -20.60 69.95
C HIS A 55 20.75 -19.48 70.70
N ALA A 56 20.31 -18.22 70.56
CA ALA A 56 20.86 -17.09 71.32
C ALA A 56 20.52 -17.12 72.83
N LYS A 57 19.65 -18.04 73.29
CA LYS A 57 19.31 -18.20 74.72
C LYS A 57 20.27 -19.11 75.49
N ALA A 58 21.26 -19.70 74.82
CA ALA A 58 22.16 -20.68 75.41
C ALA A 58 23.64 -20.42 75.11
N THR A 59 24.17 -19.23 75.42
CA THR A 59 25.59 -19.05 75.81
C THR A 59 25.90 -17.59 76.16
N THR A 60 25.94 -17.30 77.45
CA THR A 60 26.71 -16.18 78.01
C THR A 60 27.94 -16.77 78.71
N ALA A 61 29.15 -16.58 78.17
CA ALA A 61 30.40 -16.40 78.92
C ALA A 61 31.66 -16.34 78.01
N THR A 62 32.39 -15.22 78.12
CA THR A 62 33.86 -15.04 78.11
C THR A 62 34.77 -15.43 76.93
N ALA A 63 35.59 -14.42 76.55
CA ALA A 63 37.04 -14.42 76.30
C ALA A 63 37.59 -14.21 74.87
N THR A 64 38.01 -12.95 74.63
CA THR A 64 39.32 -12.43 74.17
C THR A 64 40.16 -13.09 73.05
N THR A 65 40.73 -12.18 72.22
CA THR A 65 42.04 -12.16 71.52
C THR A 65 42.18 -12.47 70.00
N THR A 66 42.59 -11.39 69.29
CA THR A 66 43.60 -11.23 68.20
C THR A 66 43.43 -11.76 66.76
N ALA A 67 43.55 -10.80 65.82
CA ALA A 67 44.32 -10.73 64.55
C ALA A 67 44.26 -11.94 63.58
N THR A 68 44.12 -11.82 62.25
CA THR A 68 44.88 -10.98 61.30
C THR A 68 44.24 -11.14 59.91
N GLN A 69 44.34 -10.11 59.07
CA GLN A 69 44.06 -10.11 57.61
C GLN A 69 45.07 -11.01 56.85
N PRO A 70 44.80 -11.46 55.60
CA PRO A 70 45.19 -10.62 54.45
C PRO A 70 44.37 -10.75 53.15
N THR A 71 44.78 -9.88 52.23
CA THR A 71 44.37 -9.51 50.88
C THR A 71 44.72 -10.51 49.77
N GLY A 72 43.85 -10.59 48.75
CA GLY A 72 44.08 -10.23 47.34
C GLY A 72 45.30 -10.74 46.53
N THR A 73 45.01 -10.95 45.23
CA THR A 73 45.84 -10.90 44.01
C THR A 73 46.31 -12.19 43.34
N ALA A 74 46.37 -12.08 42.01
CA ALA A 74 46.41 -13.09 40.97
C ALA A 74 47.83 -13.33 40.44
N ALA A 75 48.05 -14.48 39.81
CA ALA A 75 49.00 -14.75 38.71
C ALA A 75 48.80 -16.21 38.27
N ALA A 76 48.36 -16.49 37.04
CA ALA A 76 49.19 -16.83 35.88
C ALA A 76 49.91 -18.21 35.99
N THR A 77 49.75 -19.07 34.98
CA THR A 77 50.81 -19.45 34.01
C THR A 77 50.57 -20.85 33.40
N ALA A 78 50.56 -20.88 32.06
CA ALA A 78 51.02 -21.90 31.09
C ALA A 78 50.65 -23.39 31.20
N THR A 79 50.35 -23.99 30.04
CA THR A 79 51.24 -24.91 29.26
C THR A 79 50.36 -25.69 28.26
N THR A 80 50.34 -25.33 26.97
CA THR A 80 51.08 -25.96 25.84
C THR A 80 50.63 -27.39 25.48
N ALA A 81 50.15 -27.58 24.25
CA ALA A 81 50.49 -28.69 23.31
C ALA A 81 49.45 -28.76 22.14
N THR A 82 49.78 -28.23 20.95
CA THR A 82 50.26 -28.93 19.71
C THR A 82 49.14 -29.57 18.86
N THR A 83 48.79 -28.96 17.70
CA THR A 83 49.14 -29.36 16.29
C THR A 83 48.33 -30.55 15.76
N THR A 84 47.81 -30.63 14.52
CA THR A 84 48.21 -30.15 13.17
C THR A 84 47.05 -30.49 12.21
N THR A 85 46.56 -29.57 11.35
CA THR A 85 46.73 -29.51 9.86
C THR A 85 46.47 -30.83 9.12
N THR A 86 45.63 -30.95 8.09
CA THR A 86 45.69 -30.51 6.66
C THR A 86 44.52 -31.25 5.95
N ALA A 87 44.02 -31.02 4.74
CA ALA A 87 44.12 -30.04 3.66
C ALA A 87 42.95 -30.33 2.68
N ALA A 88 42.67 -29.38 1.80
CA ALA A 88 41.70 -29.43 0.72
C ALA A 88 42.05 -30.44 -0.39
N ALA A 89 41.03 -30.86 -1.16
CA ALA A 89 41.18 -31.31 -2.54
C ALA A 89 39.93 -30.99 -3.37
N THR A 90 40.15 -30.29 -4.48
CA THR A 90 39.25 -30.02 -5.60
C THR A 90 39.23 -31.20 -6.59
N ALA A 91 38.08 -31.48 -7.21
CA ALA A 91 38.00 -32.09 -8.55
C ALA A 91 36.64 -31.83 -9.23
N THR A 92 36.70 -31.64 -10.54
CA THR A 92 35.70 -31.12 -11.47
C THR A 92 34.98 -32.23 -12.27
N ALA A 93 33.79 -31.88 -12.76
CA ALA A 93 33.09 -32.35 -13.97
C ALA A 93 32.48 -33.78 -14.00
N SER A 94 31.16 -33.86 -14.23
CA SER A 94 30.58 -34.24 -15.53
C SER A 94 29.05 -34.32 -15.50
N ALA A 95 28.46 -33.99 -16.64
CA ALA A 95 27.03 -33.95 -16.93
C ALA A 95 26.40 -35.36 -16.99
N ALA A 96 25.17 -35.49 -16.49
CA ALA A 96 24.30 -36.62 -16.81
C ALA A 96 22.84 -36.15 -16.87
N THR A 97 22.36 -36.02 -18.10
CA THR A 97 20.95 -35.92 -18.49
C THR A 97 20.19 -37.14 -17.96
N SER A 98 19.14 -36.92 -17.18
CA SER A 98 18.20 -37.96 -16.78
C SER A 98 16.77 -37.46 -16.97
N THR A 99 16.22 -37.81 -18.14
CA THR A 99 14.79 -37.86 -18.43
C THR A 99 14.12 -38.82 -17.44
N SER A 100 13.14 -38.35 -16.67
CA SER A 100 12.26 -39.22 -15.90
C SER A 100 10.79 -38.85 -16.11
N PHE A 101 10.03 -39.90 -16.33
CA PHE A 101 8.65 -39.95 -16.77
C PHE A 101 7.68 -39.39 -15.72
N ALA A 102 6.73 -38.56 -16.17
CA ALA A 102 5.63 -38.06 -15.37
C ALA A 102 4.61 -39.17 -15.08
N TRP A 103 4.37 -39.44 -13.80
CA TRP A 103 3.23 -40.23 -13.32
C TRP A 103 2.00 -39.32 -13.18
N PRO A 104 0.81 -39.73 -13.66
CA PRO A 104 -0.39 -38.92 -13.63
C PRO A 104 -1.04 -39.02 -12.24
N GLY A 105 -0.87 -37.98 -11.41
CA GLY A 105 -1.45 -38.00 -10.06
C GLY A 105 -1.03 -36.86 -9.15
N SER A 106 -1.05 -35.62 -9.64
CA SER A 106 -1.00 -34.45 -8.75
C SER A 106 -1.91 -33.34 -9.29
N THR A 107 -3.11 -33.26 -8.72
CA THR A 107 -4.00 -32.11 -8.87
C THR A 107 -3.30 -30.90 -8.28
N ALA A 108 -2.64 -30.13 -9.15
CA ALA A 108 -2.25 -28.76 -8.86
C ALA A 108 -3.49 -28.02 -8.36
N ALA A 109 -3.42 -27.48 -7.15
CA ALA A 109 -4.43 -26.58 -6.62
C ALA A 109 -4.56 -25.41 -7.60
N GLN A 110 -5.62 -25.45 -8.41
CA GLN A 110 -6.01 -24.37 -9.30
C GLN A 110 -6.20 -23.13 -8.42
N GLY A 111 -5.24 -22.20 -8.49
CA GLY A 111 -5.39 -20.88 -7.90
C GLY A 111 -6.66 -20.24 -8.45
N ASP A 112 -7.39 -19.52 -7.59
CA ASP A 112 -8.66 -18.88 -7.94
C ASP A 112 -8.55 -18.16 -9.29
N PRO A 113 -9.27 -18.58 -10.35
CA PRO A 113 -9.11 -18.02 -11.71
C PRO A 113 -9.52 -16.54 -11.78
N PHE A 114 -10.18 -16.04 -10.73
CA PHE A 114 -10.61 -14.65 -10.59
C PHE A 114 -9.66 -13.77 -9.78
N LYS A 115 -8.57 -14.30 -9.20
CA LYS A 115 -7.62 -13.50 -8.41
C LYS A 115 -6.86 -12.46 -9.26
N ASN A 116 -6.82 -12.68 -10.56
CA ASN A 116 -6.11 -11.84 -11.53
C ASN A 116 -7.04 -10.90 -12.31
N ILE A 117 -8.35 -10.93 -12.06
CA ILE A 117 -9.36 -10.14 -12.78
C ILE A 117 -9.87 -9.03 -11.87
N LEU A 118 -9.60 -7.77 -12.22
CA LEU A 118 -10.20 -6.59 -11.60
C LEU A 118 -11.42 -6.15 -12.41
N ARG A 119 -12.55 -5.88 -11.73
CA ARG A 119 -13.68 -5.15 -12.33
C ARG A 119 -13.51 -3.66 -12.05
N ILE A 120 -13.37 -2.88 -13.11
CA ILE A 120 -13.39 -1.42 -13.03
C ILE A 120 -14.86 -0.99 -12.95
N GLY A 121 -15.15 0.16 -12.32
CA GLY A 121 -16.50 0.65 -12.00
C GLY A 121 -17.52 0.60 -13.14
N ASP A 122 -17.07 0.54 -14.39
CA ASP A 122 -17.88 0.45 -15.60
C ASP A 122 -18.26 -1.00 -16.00
N GLY A 123 -17.96 -1.99 -15.15
CA GLY A 123 -18.21 -3.43 -15.42
C GLY A 123 -17.15 -4.13 -16.27
N ASN A 124 -16.15 -3.39 -16.78
CA ASN A 124 -15.06 -3.92 -17.58
C ASN A 124 -14.06 -4.75 -16.75
N ILE A 125 -13.61 -5.87 -17.32
CA ILE A 125 -12.69 -6.82 -16.69
C ILE A 125 -11.27 -6.58 -17.21
N VAL A 126 -10.31 -6.39 -16.30
CA VAL A 126 -8.90 -6.19 -16.63
C VAL A 126 -8.03 -7.19 -15.87
N THR A 127 -7.00 -7.70 -16.53
CA THR A 127 -6.03 -8.58 -15.89
C THR A 127 -4.97 -7.80 -15.14
N ARG A 128 -4.48 -8.31 -14.01
CA ARG A 128 -3.36 -7.70 -13.29
C ARG A 128 -2.12 -7.53 -14.19
N SER A 129 -1.88 -8.45 -15.12
CA SER A 129 -0.77 -8.33 -16.09
C SER A 129 -0.93 -7.13 -17.02
N ALA A 130 -2.15 -6.83 -17.49
CA ALA A 130 -2.42 -5.66 -18.34
C ALA A 130 -2.16 -4.35 -17.59
N ILE A 131 -2.48 -4.30 -16.29
CA ILE A 131 -2.19 -3.15 -15.41
C ILE A 131 -0.68 -2.96 -15.28
N GLU A 132 0.07 -4.01 -14.94
CA GLU A 132 1.53 -3.93 -14.79
C GLU A 132 2.23 -3.57 -16.11
N GLN A 133 1.81 -4.16 -17.24
CA GLN A 133 2.33 -3.80 -18.57
C GLN A 133 2.06 -2.34 -18.92
N SER A 134 0.86 -1.84 -18.61
CA SER A 134 0.52 -0.43 -18.84
C SER A 134 1.36 0.51 -17.96
N LEU A 135 1.64 0.13 -16.71
CA LEU A 135 2.54 0.87 -15.82
C LEU A 135 3.99 0.87 -16.33
N VAL A 136 4.48 -0.22 -16.90
CA VAL A 136 5.79 -0.29 -17.55
C VAL A 136 5.82 0.68 -18.74
N THR A 137 4.83 0.64 -19.63
CA THR A 137 4.76 1.58 -20.77
C THR A 137 4.75 3.04 -20.32
N ILE A 138 4.01 3.37 -19.25
CA ILE A 138 4.02 4.71 -18.66
C ILE A 138 5.41 5.07 -18.13
N HIS A 139 6.11 4.13 -17.47
CA HIS A 139 7.47 4.34 -17.00
C HIS A 139 8.43 4.62 -18.16
N ASP A 140 8.42 3.79 -19.19
CA ASP A 140 9.32 3.91 -20.35
C ASP A 140 9.14 5.27 -21.05
N ILE A 141 7.90 5.74 -21.21
CA ILE A 141 7.60 7.07 -21.76
C ILE A 141 8.09 8.19 -20.83
N ALA A 142 8.03 8.00 -19.51
CA ALA A 142 8.42 9.02 -18.54
C ALA A 142 9.94 9.10 -18.29
N THR A 143 10.67 7.98 -18.40
CA THR A 143 12.09 7.88 -18.02
C THR A 143 13.05 7.72 -19.18
N GLU A 144 12.63 7.13 -20.31
CA GLU A 144 13.49 7.08 -21.49
C GLU A 144 13.48 8.43 -22.22
N ASN A 145 14.59 8.75 -22.90
CA ASN A 145 14.59 9.82 -23.89
C ASN A 145 13.57 9.42 -24.97
N LEU A 146 12.38 10.03 -24.96
CA LEU A 146 11.27 9.84 -25.91
C LEU A 146 11.73 9.58 -27.35
N GLY A 147 12.85 10.20 -27.75
CA GLY A 147 13.52 10.02 -29.03
C GLY A 147 13.68 8.56 -29.49
N THR A 148 14.15 7.61 -28.67
CA THR A 148 14.33 6.20 -29.13
C THR A 148 13.00 5.45 -29.24
N LEU A 149 12.09 5.69 -28.30
CA LEU A 149 10.78 5.02 -28.24
C LEU A 149 9.88 5.44 -29.41
N CYS A 150 9.91 6.73 -29.76
CA CYS A 150 9.04 7.32 -30.78
C CYS A 150 9.57 7.19 -32.22
N ILE A 151 10.81 6.71 -32.43
CA ILE A 151 11.33 6.42 -33.78
C ILE A 151 10.68 5.17 -34.38
N SER A 152 10.47 4.13 -33.57
CA SER A 152 10.01 2.81 -34.06
C SER A 152 8.50 2.68 -34.19
N GLN A 153 7.74 3.42 -33.36
CA GLN A 153 6.29 3.32 -33.27
C GLN A 153 5.74 4.68 -32.84
N LEU A 154 4.81 5.23 -33.61
CA LEU A 154 4.26 6.59 -33.39
C LEU A 154 3.25 6.66 -32.23
N TYR A 155 2.69 5.51 -31.86
CA TYR A 155 1.63 5.40 -30.85
C TYR A 155 1.95 4.29 -29.86
N ARG A 156 1.64 4.51 -28.58
CA ARG A 156 1.75 3.49 -27.52
C ARG A 156 0.42 3.33 -26.77
N PRO A 157 -0.41 2.35 -27.12
CA PRO A 157 -1.64 2.08 -26.40
C PRO A 157 -1.37 1.37 -25.07
N LEU A 158 -2.15 1.75 -24.06
CA LEU A 158 -2.28 1.00 -22.82
C LEU A 158 -3.30 -0.14 -22.99
N GLN A 159 -3.34 -1.05 -22.01
CA GLN A 159 -4.27 -2.18 -21.99
C GLN A 159 -5.33 -2.03 -20.89
N VAL A 160 -5.48 -0.82 -20.35
CA VAL A 160 -6.44 -0.51 -19.29
C VAL A 160 -7.54 0.42 -19.81
N PRO A 161 -8.82 0.07 -19.64
CA PRO A 161 -9.92 0.92 -20.06
C PRO A 161 -10.03 2.13 -19.14
N LEU A 162 -10.51 3.23 -19.70
CA LEU A 162 -10.82 4.47 -18.98
C LEU A 162 -12.33 4.62 -18.84
N ASN A 163 -12.79 5.18 -17.72
CA ASN A 163 -14.20 5.49 -17.56
C ASN A 163 -14.62 6.59 -18.56
N SER A 164 -15.41 6.17 -19.56
CA SER A 164 -15.90 7.01 -20.65
C SER A 164 -17.02 7.97 -20.26
N GLU A 165 -17.73 7.74 -19.14
CA GLU A 165 -18.88 8.56 -18.72
C GLU A 165 -18.48 10.01 -18.45
N ARG A 166 -17.24 10.25 -18.03
CA ARG A 166 -16.70 11.60 -17.77
C ARG A 166 -16.61 12.47 -19.03
N PHE A 167 -16.65 11.86 -20.22
CA PHE A 167 -16.54 12.54 -21.52
C PHE A 167 -17.81 12.44 -22.35
N GLU A 168 -18.94 12.22 -21.68
CA GLU A 168 -20.22 12.01 -22.33
C GLU A 168 -20.66 13.22 -23.18
N SER A 169 -20.33 14.45 -22.75
CA SER A 169 -20.60 15.67 -23.52
C SER A 169 -19.84 15.69 -24.85
N SER A 170 -18.55 15.38 -24.84
CA SER A 170 -17.70 15.31 -26.03
C SER A 170 -18.18 14.20 -26.97
N ARG A 171 -18.59 13.04 -26.41
CA ARG A 171 -19.18 11.92 -27.14
C ARG A 171 -20.47 12.31 -27.86
N GLN A 172 -21.41 12.95 -27.15
CA GLN A 172 -22.70 13.37 -27.71
C GLN A 172 -22.53 14.39 -28.83
N LYS A 173 -21.55 15.30 -28.73
CA LYS A 173 -21.21 16.23 -29.82
C LYS A 173 -20.69 15.50 -31.06
N ALA A 174 -19.83 14.48 -30.88
CA ALA A 174 -19.35 13.65 -31.99
C ALA A 174 -20.48 12.83 -32.63
N ASP A 175 -21.40 12.27 -31.84
CA ASP A 175 -22.58 11.55 -32.33
C ASP A 175 -23.52 12.45 -33.15
N LEU A 176 -23.69 13.70 -32.72
CA LEU A 176 -24.47 14.69 -33.45
C LEU A 176 -23.79 15.04 -34.79
N ALA A 177 -22.49 15.31 -34.78
CA ALA A 177 -21.72 15.60 -35.99
C ALA A 177 -21.76 14.43 -36.98
N ALA A 178 -21.65 13.19 -36.50
CA ALA A 178 -21.80 11.98 -37.31
C ALA A 178 -23.18 11.90 -37.98
N SER A 179 -24.24 12.23 -37.24
CA SER A 179 -25.62 12.21 -37.74
C SER A 179 -25.84 13.29 -38.82
N ILE A 180 -25.30 14.50 -38.62
CA ILE A 180 -25.34 15.59 -39.62
C ILE A 180 -24.60 15.18 -40.91
N LEU A 181 -23.41 14.57 -40.78
CA LEU A 181 -22.64 14.09 -41.93
C LEU A 181 -23.35 12.96 -42.68
N GLN A 182 -24.13 12.14 -41.97
CA GLN A 182 -24.95 11.10 -42.57
C GLN A 182 -26.11 11.69 -43.37
N GLU A 183 -26.81 12.71 -42.85
CA GLU A 183 -27.96 13.31 -43.55
C GLU A 183 -27.54 14.19 -44.73
N VAL A 184 -26.52 15.02 -44.53
CA VAL A 184 -26.09 16.03 -45.52
C VAL A 184 -25.05 15.46 -46.50
N GLY A 185 -24.31 14.43 -46.12
CA GLY A 185 -23.29 13.79 -46.94
C GLY A 185 -21.90 14.42 -46.80
N ILE A 186 -20.87 13.57 -46.69
CA ILE A 186 -19.50 13.95 -46.29
C ILE A 186 -18.76 14.81 -47.31
N ILE A 187 -19.03 14.64 -48.61
CA ILE A 187 -18.33 15.37 -49.71
C ILE A 187 -19.26 16.38 -50.41
N ARG A 188 -20.55 16.43 -50.09
CA ARG A 188 -21.51 17.26 -50.85
C ARG A 188 -21.25 18.76 -50.73
N HIS A 189 -20.68 19.20 -49.61
CA HIS A 189 -20.35 20.60 -49.36
C HIS A 189 -18.87 20.72 -48.98
N GLY A 190 -18.09 21.40 -49.81
CA GLY A 190 -16.61 21.47 -49.71
C GLY A 190 -16.03 22.09 -48.44
N GLY A 191 -16.86 22.55 -47.50
CA GLY A 191 -16.44 23.10 -46.22
C GLY A 191 -17.18 22.55 -45.00
N LEU A 192 -18.16 21.65 -45.16
CA LEU A 192 -18.96 21.15 -44.03
C LEU A 192 -18.11 20.31 -43.07
N SER A 193 -17.32 19.38 -43.59
CA SER A 193 -16.40 18.57 -42.79
C SER A 193 -15.36 19.44 -42.07
N ASP A 194 -14.89 20.51 -42.71
CA ASP A 194 -13.97 21.48 -42.11
C ASP A 194 -14.60 22.24 -40.95
N ALA A 195 -15.80 22.80 -41.16
CA ALA A 195 -16.54 23.54 -40.15
C ALA A 195 -16.95 22.66 -38.97
N LEU A 196 -17.38 21.41 -39.21
CA LEU A 196 -17.74 20.46 -38.16
C LEU A 196 -16.50 20.04 -37.34
N ALA A 197 -15.39 19.70 -37.98
CA ALA A 197 -14.17 19.33 -37.28
C ALA A 197 -13.64 20.48 -36.41
N LYS A 198 -13.62 21.72 -36.93
CA LYS A 198 -13.29 22.91 -36.14
C LYS A 198 -14.29 23.15 -35.00
N GLY A 199 -15.58 23.01 -35.27
CA GLY A 199 -16.64 23.18 -34.28
C GLY A 199 -16.53 22.22 -33.10
N LEU A 200 -16.08 20.98 -33.34
CA LEU A 200 -15.84 20.00 -32.28
C LEU A 200 -14.71 20.41 -31.33
N LEU A 201 -13.70 21.14 -31.82
CA LEU A 201 -12.61 21.67 -30.98
C LEU A 201 -13.06 22.76 -29.99
N THR A 202 -14.31 23.24 -30.07
CA THR A 202 -14.86 24.16 -29.05
C THR A 202 -15.06 23.48 -27.69
N ASP A 203 -15.14 22.16 -27.65
CA ASP A 203 -15.25 21.40 -26.41
C ASP A 203 -13.93 21.43 -25.64
N GLU A 204 -13.96 21.60 -24.31
CA GLU A 204 -12.75 21.72 -23.48
C GLU A 204 -11.82 20.50 -23.61
N TYR A 205 -12.40 19.30 -23.62
CA TYR A 205 -11.64 18.04 -23.55
C TYR A 205 -11.14 17.56 -24.92
N ILE A 206 -11.78 17.98 -26.02
CA ILE A 206 -11.38 17.59 -27.36
C ILE A 206 -10.11 18.35 -27.75
N ASN A 207 -9.03 17.62 -28.00
CA ASN A 207 -7.76 18.14 -28.49
C ASN A 207 -7.66 18.06 -30.02
N GLY A 208 -8.27 17.05 -30.63
CA GLY A 208 -8.24 16.86 -32.07
C GLY A 208 -9.55 16.30 -32.61
N ALA A 209 -9.90 16.65 -33.85
CA ALA A 209 -11.07 16.12 -34.53
C ALA A 209 -10.72 15.82 -35.99
N ARG A 210 -11.05 14.61 -36.44
CA ARG A 210 -10.77 14.14 -37.79
C ARG A 210 -12.01 13.55 -38.45
N ILE A 211 -12.21 13.87 -39.72
CA ILE A 211 -13.29 13.37 -40.56
C ILE A 211 -12.67 12.85 -41.86
N LEU A 212 -12.92 11.58 -42.18
CA LEU A 212 -12.47 10.93 -43.40
C LEU A 212 -13.67 10.56 -44.28
N ALA A 213 -13.51 10.71 -45.58
CA ALA A 213 -14.34 10.04 -46.57
C ALA A 213 -13.55 8.88 -47.17
N LEU A 214 -14.05 7.67 -46.97
CA LEU A 214 -13.43 6.43 -47.42
C LEU A 214 -14.24 5.85 -48.59
N ASN A 215 -13.56 5.30 -49.56
CA ASN A 215 -14.22 4.55 -50.63
C ASN A 215 -14.72 3.21 -50.09
N LEU A 216 -15.97 2.87 -50.38
CA LEU A 216 -16.63 1.66 -49.87
C LEU A 216 -15.97 0.37 -50.36
N THR A 217 -15.39 0.34 -51.58
CA THR A 217 -14.87 -0.90 -52.17
C THR A 217 -13.45 -1.26 -51.77
N ASN A 218 -12.57 -0.27 -51.62
CA ASN A 218 -11.14 -0.50 -51.31
C ASN A 218 -10.68 0.12 -49.98
N GLY A 219 -11.56 0.83 -49.26
CA GLY A 219 -11.25 1.48 -47.99
C GLY A 219 -10.23 2.62 -48.10
N ALA A 220 -9.90 3.07 -49.32
CA ALA A 220 -8.94 4.15 -49.53
C ALA A 220 -9.52 5.51 -49.13
N VAL A 221 -8.68 6.38 -48.57
CA VAL A 221 -9.03 7.76 -48.24
C VAL A 221 -9.28 8.53 -49.52
N GLN A 222 -10.48 9.04 -49.72
CA GLN A 222 -10.79 9.93 -50.84
C GLN A 222 -10.57 11.40 -50.46
N SER A 223 -10.94 11.77 -49.23
CA SER A 223 -10.66 13.08 -48.65
C SER A 223 -10.60 12.96 -47.13
N TYR A 224 -9.87 13.88 -46.50
CA TYR A 224 -9.84 13.96 -45.06
C TYR A 224 -9.67 15.40 -44.58
N VAL A 225 -10.12 15.62 -43.36
CA VAL A 225 -9.91 16.84 -42.59
C VAL A 225 -9.46 16.40 -41.21
N TRP A 226 -8.40 17.02 -40.70
CA TRP A 226 -7.96 16.84 -39.31
C TRP A 226 -7.53 18.18 -38.74
N TRP A 227 -8.19 18.57 -37.66
CA TRP A 227 -7.86 19.77 -36.89
C TRP A 227 -7.40 19.38 -35.49
N VAL A 228 -6.40 20.08 -34.98
CA VAL A 228 -5.86 19.91 -33.63
C VAL A 228 -5.76 21.28 -32.96
N LYS A 229 -5.97 21.34 -31.64
CA LYS A 229 -5.72 22.54 -30.84
C LYS A 229 -4.21 22.79 -30.72
N GLY A 230 -3.76 24.00 -31.05
CA GLY A 230 -2.36 24.41 -30.87
C GLY A 230 -1.94 24.49 -29.40
N GLY A 231 -0.63 24.32 -29.15
CA GLY A 231 0.00 24.49 -27.83
C GLY A 231 0.11 25.96 -27.41
N HIS A 232 0.03 26.21 -26.10
CA HIS A 232 -0.11 27.52 -25.45
C HIS A 232 1.03 28.50 -25.76
N ASP A 233 0.74 29.57 -26.50
CA ASP A 233 1.22 30.96 -26.27
C ASP A 233 0.84 31.95 -27.38
N LYS A 234 0.18 31.51 -28.45
CA LYS A 234 -0.49 32.41 -29.40
C LYS A 234 -1.91 31.94 -29.65
N LEU A 235 -2.84 32.58 -28.94
CA LEU A 235 -4.24 32.80 -29.34
C LEU A 235 -4.92 31.63 -30.07
N THR A 236 -5.30 30.57 -29.34
CA THR A 236 -6.32 29.56 -29.75
C THR A 236 -6.31 29.15 -31.23
N GLU A 237 -5.13 29.03 -31.85
CA GLU A 237 -5.08 28.76 -33.29
C GLU A 237 -5.26 27.26 -33.48
N THR A 238 -6.45 26.86 -33.90
CA THR A 238 -6.69 25.49 -34.39
C THR A 238 -5.89 25.32 -35.66
N GLN A 239 -5.04 24.31 -35.73
CA GLN A 239 -4.19 24.06 -36.88
C GLN A 239 -4.67 22.82 -37.64
N ARG A 240 -4.59 22.89 -38.97
CA ARG A 240 -4.82 21.71 -39.81
C ARG A 240 -3.60 20.82 -39.66
N TYR A 241 -3.84 19.60 -39.20
CA TYR A 241 -2.79 18.64 -38.94
C TYR A 241 -2.66 17.70 -40.14
N GLU A 242 -1.51 17.72 -40.78
CA GLU A 242 -1.15 16.77 -41.84
C GLU A 242 -0.21 15.72 -41.24
N GLU A 243 -0.61 14.46 -41.34
CA GLU A 243 0.22 13.35 -40.88
C GLU A 243 0.74 12.57 -42.08
N ASP A 244 2.04 12.31 -42.10
CA ASP A 244 2.73 11.68 -43.24
C ASP A 244 2.11 10.33 -43.67
N GLY A 245 1.46 9.63 -42.74
CA GLY A 245 0.83 8.33 -42.94
C GLY A 245 -0.60 8.35 -43.52
N LEU A 246 -1.30 9.50 -43.50
CA LEU A 246 -2.68 9.62 -43.97
C LEU A 246 -2.75 10.31 -45.33
N GLN A 247 -2.73 9.51 -46.40
CA GLN A 247 -2.65 10.01 -47.79
C GLN A 247 -3.90 9.66 -48.60
N ILE A 248 -4.32 10.59 -49.47
CA ILE A 248 -5.42 10.37 -50.42
C ILE A 248 -5.04 9.25 -51.39
N GLY A 249 -5.98 8.34 -51.65
CA GLY A 249 -5.82 7.16 -52.51
C GLY A 249 -5.24 5.93 -51.80
N LYS A 250 -4.77 6.05 -50.56
CA LYS A 250 -4.28 4.93 -49.75
C LYS A 250 -5.25 4.60 -48.62
N LYS A 251 -5.27 3.34 -48.19
CA LYS A 251 -6.03 2.91 -47.00
C LYS A 251 -5.31 3.39 -45.73
N PRO A 252 -6.02 3.89 -44.70
CA PRO A 252 -5.37 4.22 -43.43
C PRO A 252 -4.70 2.99 -42.82
N ALA A 253 -3.54 3.20 -42.20
CA ALA A 253 -2.77 2.12 -41.60
C ALA A 253 -3.50 1.51 -40.39
N HIS A 254 -3.43 0.19 -40.22
CA HIS A 254 -4.01 -0.49 -39.05
C HIS A 254 -3.27 -0.18 -37.74
N SER A 255 -2.08 0.44 -37.82
CA SER A 255 -1.31 0.91 -36.66
C SER A 255 -1.97 2.07 -35.92
N TYR A 256 -2.88 2.82 -36.56
CA TYR A 256 -3.57 3.96 -35.96
C TYR A 256 -4.52 3.55 -34.84
N PRO A 257 -4.29 3.90 -33.57
CA PRO A 257 -5.10 3.43 -32.45
C PRO A 257 -6.60 3.68 -32.62
N TRP A 258 -6.97 4.77 -33.28
CA TRP A 258 -8.33 5.24 -33.47
C TRP A 258 -9.04 4.66 -34.70
N PHE A 259 -8.34 3.98 -35.61
CA PHE A 259 -8.91 3.45 -36.85
C PHE A 259 -8.93 1.92 -36.88
N ASP A 260 -10.00 1.37 -37.45
CA ASP A 260 -10.06 -0.02 -37.90
C ASP A 260 -10.98 -0.12 -39.11
N ASP A 261 -10.73 -1.12 -39.95
CA ASP A 261 -11.50 -1.40 -41.15
C ASP A 261 -12.53 -2.50 -40.91
N GLU A 262 -13.66 -2.39 -41.59
CA GLU A 262 -14.74 -3.37 -41.52
C GLU A 262 -14.35 -4.73 -42.13
N SER A 263 -13.38 -4.76 -43.06
CA SER A 263 -12.87 -6.01 -43.63
C SER A 263 -12.06 -6.86 -42.66
N SER A 264 -11.40 -6.26 -41.66
CA SER A 264 -10.72 -7.03 -40.61
C SER A 264 -11.66 -7.37 -39.45
N THR A 265 -12.62 -6.48 -39.15
CA THR A 265 -13.56 -6.64 -38.04
C THR A 265 -15.00 -6.37 -38.48
N PRO A 266 -15.73 -7.40 -38.97
CA PRO A 266 -17.08 -7.24 -39.52
C PRO A 266 -18.14 -6.82 -38.48
N THR A 267 -17.81 -6.86 -37.19
CA THR A 267 -18.65 -6.33 -36.10
C THR A 267 -18.16 -4.98 -35.57
N LEU A 268 -17.07 -4.42 -36.12
CA LEU A 268 -16.36 -3.21 -35.66
C LEU A 268 -16.05 -3.18 -34.15
N ARG A 269 -16.11 -4.35 -33.49
CA ARG A 269 -15.71 -4.59 -32.10
C ARG A 269 -14.37 -5.30 -32.10
N SER A 270 -13.32 -4.58 -32.49
CA SER A 270 -11.98 -5.14 -32.49
C SER A 270 -11.39 -5.15 -31.07
N PRO A 271 -10.45 -6.07 -30.77
CA PRO A 271 -9.75 -6.12 -29.48
C PRO A 271 -8.96 -4.85 -29.14
N LYS A 272 -8.75 -3.98 -30.14
CA LYS A 272 -8.04 -2.70 -30.04
C LYS A 272 -8.87 -1.62 -29.36
N PHE A 273 -10.19 -1.78 -29.35
CA PHE A 273 -11.12 -0.84 -28.76
C PHE A 273 -11.57 -1.30 -27.38
N ALA A 274 -11.75 -0.33 -26.50
CA ALA A 274 -12.29 -0.58 -25.18
C ALA A 274 -13.76 -1.02 -25.30
N PRO A 275 -14.18 -2.09 -24.60
CA PRO A 275 -15.57 -2.51 -24.59
C PRO A 275 -16.46 -1.41 -24.00
N SER A 276 -17.63 -1.21 -24.60
CA SER A 276 -18.65 -0.30 -24.07
C SER A 276 -19.14 -0.81 -22.71
N PRO A 277 -19.44 0.08 -21.75
CA PRO A 277 -20.06 -0.31 -20.48
C PRO A 277 -21.35 -1.12 -20.73
N PRO A 278 -21.70 -2.09 -19.85
CA PRO A 278 -22.77 -3.06 -20.11
C PRO A 278 -24.17 -2.44 -20.24
N ASN A 279 -24.39 -1.23 -19.70
CA ASN A 279 -25.67 -0.52 -19.77
C ASN A 279 -25.71 0.58 -20.86
N ASN A 280 -24.60 0.84 -21.55
CA ASN A 280 -24.52 1.89 -22.57
C ASN A 280 -24.18 1.31 -23.94
N TYR A 281 -25.02 1.60 -24.93
CA TYR A 281 -24.74 1.33 -26.33
C TYR A 281 -24.35 2.63 -27.03
N TYR A 282 -23.13 2.67 -27.55
CA TYR A 282 -22.57 3.82 -28.26
C TYR A 282 -22.67 3.60 -29.78
N LYS A 283 -22.88 4.69 -30.55
CA LYS A 283 -22.87 4.64 -32.02
C LYS A 283 -21.48 4.28 -32.58
N GLY A 284 -20.45 4.69 -31.86
CA GLY A 284 -19.05 4.36 -32.11
C GLY A 284 -18.37 3.60 -30.96
N TRP A 285 -17.05 3.61 -30.95
CA TRP A 285 -16.21 2.90 -29.99
C TRP A 285 -15.10 3.79 -29.44
N TRP A 286 -14.68 3.48 -28.21
CA TRP A 286 -13.58 4.15 -27.52
C TRP A 286 -12.28 3.36 -27.71
N THR A 287 -11.15 4.04 -27.85
CA THR A 287 -9.84 3.39 -27.77
C THR A 287 -9.44 3.17 -26.32
N TYR A 288 -8.50 2.25 -26.09
CA TYR A 288 -7.69 2.35 -24.87
C TYR A 288 -6.89 3.67 -24.89
N PRO A 289 -6.54 4.23 -23.72
CA PRO A 289 -5.64 5.38 -23.65
C PRO A 289 -4.33 5.06 -24.35
N TYR A 290 -3.81 6.00 -25.12
CA TYR A 290 -2.56 5.84 -25.83
C TYR A 290 -1.74 7.13 -25.81
N PHE A 291 -0.42 7.00 -25.83
CA PHE A 291 0.46 8.14 -26.02
C PHE A 291 0.69 8.40 -27.51
N SER A 292 0.49 9.63 -27.94
CA SER A 292 0.85 10.09 -29.29
C SER A 292 2.21 10.77 -29.24
N CYS A 293 3.20 10.19 -29.92
CA CYS A 293 4.54 10.76 -30.00
C CYS A 293 4.59 12.09 -30.75
N SER A 294 3.73 12.26 -31.76
CA SER A 294 3.72 13.47 -32.58
C SER A 294 3.06 14.66 -31.88
N LEU A 295 2.10 14.39 -31.00
CA LEU A 295 1.42 15.41 -30.20
C LEU A 295 1.99 15.54 -28.78
N SER A 296 2.86 14.61 -28.36
CA SER A 296 3.44 14.51 -27.00
C SER A 296 2.38 14.50 -25.89
N ARG A 297 1.24 13.84 -26.13
CA ARG A 297 0.08 13.82 -25.23
C ARG A 297 -0.52 12.43 -25.08
N TRP A 298 -1.13 12.21 -23.92
CA TRP A 298 -1.99 11.06 -23.68
C TRP A 298 -3.39 11.36 -24.19
N LEU A 299 -3.88 10.49 -25.06
CA LEU A 299 -5.15 10.66 -25.74
C LEU A 299 -6.02 9.41 -25.56
N VAL A 300 -7.34 9.64 -25.59
CA VAL A 300 -8.34 8.61 -25.84
C VAL A 300 -9.17 9.08 -27.02
N SER A 301 -9.42 8.22 -27.99
CA SER A 301 -10.24 8.58 -29.15
C SER A 301 -11.61 7.92 -29.11
N TYR A 302 -12.63 8.68 -29.49
CA TYR A 302 -13.94 8.15 -29.82
C TYR A 302 -14.12 8.15 -31.33
N SER A 303 -14.41 6.99 -31.91
CA SER A 303 -14.46 6.79 -33.35
C SER A 303 -15.80 6.22 -33.78
N ILE A 304 -16.39 6.78 -34.84
CA ILE A 304 -17.70 6.41 -35.37
C ILE A 304 -17.55 6.15 -36.87
N ALA A 305 -17.93 4.94 -37.30
CA ALA A 305 -18.13 4.66 -38.72
C ALA A 305 -19.52 5.16 -39.15
N ILE A 306 -19.56 6.10 -40.10
CA ILE A 306 -20.79 6.66 -40.64
C ILE A 306 -21.22 5.79 -41.82
N PRO A 307 -22.42 5.18 -41.77
CA PRO A 307 -22.94 4.38 -42.88
C PRO A 307 -23.03 5.21 -44.17
N PRO A 308 -22.89 4.59 -45.35
CA PRO A 308 -22.98 5.31 -46.62
C PRO A 308 -24.38 5.89 -46.84
N SER A 309 -24.46 7.18 -47.17
CA SER A 309 -25.71 7.89 -47.44
C SER A 309 -25.97 8.00 -48.95
N GLY A 310 -26.72 7.04 -49.51
CA GLY A 310 -27.14 7.04 -50.91
C GLY A 310 -26.13 6.39 -51.89
N ARG A 311 -26.27 6.66 -53.20
CA ARG A 311 -25.57 5.94 -54.29
C ARG A 311 -24.08 6.29 -54.49
N HIS A 312 -23.50 7.14 -53.65
CA HIS A 312 -22.16 7.69 -53.91
C HIS A 312 -20.99 6.73 -53.62
N GLY A 313 -21.25 5.56 -53.02
CA GLY A 313 -20.20 4.55 -52.78
C GLY A 313 -19.12 5.01 -51.80
N LEU A 314 -19.43 5.99 -50.94
CA LEU A 314 -18.52 6.56 -49.95
C LEU A 314 -19.04 6.32 -48.55
N ARG A 315 -18.12 5.99 -47.66
CA ARG A 315 -18.35 5.83 -46.23
C ARG A 315 -17.70 6.98 -45.48
N GLY A 316 -18.38 7.50 -44.46
CA GLY A 316 -17.78 8.48 -43.57
C GLY A 316 -17.11 7.81 -42.38
N PHE A 317 -16.10 8.48 -41.85
CA PHE A 317 -15.47 8.10 -40.60
C PHE A 317 -15.18 9.37 -39.83
N ILE A 318 -15.59 9.44 -38.57
CA ILE A 318 -15.27 10.56 -37.69
C ILE A 318 -14.60 10.01 -36.44
N SER A 319 -13.54 10.71 -35.99
CA SER A 319 -12.85 10.40 -34.76
C SER A 319 -12.48 11.68 -34.03
N VAL A 320 -12.71 11.71 -32.72
CA VAL A 320 -12.32 12.83 -31.86
C VAL A 320 -11.31 12.34 -30.83
N ASP A 321 -10.23 13.11 -30.65
CA ASP A 321 -9.20 12.85 -29.67
C ASP A 321 -9.45 13.70 -28.44
N ILE A 322 -9.52 13.03 -27.30
CA ILE A 322 -9.72 13.64 -25.99
C ILE A 322 -8.39 13.65 -25.26
N ASP A 323 -7.99 14.83 -24.75
CA ASP A 323 -6.79 14.95 -23.92
C ASP A 323 -7.05 14.40 -22.52
N VAL A 324 -6.31 13.35 -22.17
CA VAL A 324 -6.35 12.70 -20.85
C VAL A 324 -5.07 12.92 -20.06
N SER A 325 -4.16 13.76 -20.55
CA SER A 325 -2.86 14.05 -19.92
C SER A 325 -2.98 14.73 -18.55
N SER A 326 -4.14 15.33 -18.26
CA SER A 326 -4.47 15.95 -16.97
C SER A 326 -4.94 14.96 -15.91
N LEU A 327 -5.22 13.71 -16.29
CA LEU A 327 -5.58 12.66 -15.35
C LEU A 327 -4.35 12.18 -14.57
N ARG A 328 -4.59 11.46 -13.48
CA ARG A 328 -3.54 10.99 -12.57
C ARG A 328 -3.45 9.48 -12.56
N VAL A 329 -2.23 8.99 -12.55
CA VAL A 329 -1.91 7.57 -12.36
C VAL A 329 -1.74 7.31 -10.87
N ASN A 330 -2.85 7.09 -10.17
CA ASN A 330 -2.85 6.79 -8.75
C ASN A 330 -2.85 5.27 -8.50
N GLN A 331 -1.74 4.75 -8.01
CA GLN A 331 -1.57 3.32 -7.72
C GLN A 331 -2.04 2.90 -6.31
N CYS A 332 -2.35 3.87 -5.44
CA CYS A 332 -2.81 3.62 -4.08
C CYS A 332 -4.26 3.11 -4.05
N ASP A 333 -4.70 2.64 -2.88
CA ASP A 333 -6.06 2.13 -2.72
C ASP A 333 -7.11 3.23 -3.00
N ALA A 334 -8.10 2.91 -3.83
CA ALA A 334 -9.28 3.75 -3.98
C ALA A 334 -10.08 3.70 -2.67
N LEU A 335 -10.51 4.85 -2.16
CA LEU A 335 -11.58 4.86 -1.17
C LEU A 335 -12.83 4.24 -1.82
N PRO A 336 -13.53 3.32 -1.14
CA PRO A 336 -14.68 2.65 -1.73
C PRO A 336 -15.75 3.66 -2.13
N TYR A 337 -15.97 3.79 -3.44
CA TYR A 337 -17.05 4.56 -4.03
C TYR A 337 -18.40 4.00 -3.57
N ARG A 338 -19.19 4.80 -2.83
CA ARG A 338 -20.61 4.48 -2.62
C ARG A 338 -21.39 5.10 -3.77
N PHE A 339 -21.79 4.27 -4.73
CA PHE A 339 -22.80 4.64 -5.71
C PHE A 339 -24.08 5.03 -4.95
N SER A 340 -24.43 6.32 -4.94
CA SER A 340 -25.76 6.74 -4.48
C SER A 340 -26.75 6.36 -5.57
N SER A 341 -27.21 5.11 -5.54
CA SER A 341 -28.45 4.75 -6.21
C SER A 341 -29.57 5.48 -5.47
N SER A 342 -30.05 6.56 -6.06
CA SER A 342 -31.37 7.11 -5.77
C SER A 342 -32.41 6.00 -5.94
N SER A 343 -32.70 5.31 -4.85
CA SER A 343 -33.89 4.50 -4.68
C SER A 343 -34.45 4.81 -3.31
N SER A 344 -35.55 5.55 -3.36
CA SER A 344 -36.49 5.88 -2.30
C SER A 344 -36.87 4.70 -1.39
N SER A 345 -37.30 5.04 -0.17
CA SER A 345 -37.76 4.21 0.97
C SER A 345 -36.63 3.84 1.94
N SER A 346 -36.70 4.10 3.25
CA SER A 346 -37.81 4.40 4.15
C SER A 346 -37.30 5.10 5.42
N SER A 347 -38.24 5.79 6.06
CA SER A 347 -38.17 6.74 7.17
C SER A 347 -37.61 6.23 8.50
N THR A 348 -36.78 7.03 9.17
CA THR A 348 -36.76 7.12 10.65
C THR A 348 -36.21 8.49 11.07
N PRO A 349 -36.90 9.29 11.92
CA PRO A 349 -36.43 10.60 12.32
C PRO A 349 -35.46 10.49 13.51
N PRO A 350 -34.41 11.34 13.63
CA PRO A 350 -33.61 11.41 14.83
C PRO A 350 -34.25 12.39 15.81
N HIS A 351 -34.64 11.89 16.98
CA HIS A 351 -34.99 12.75 18.12
C HIS A 351 -33.71 13.24 18.81
N LEU A 352 -33.68 14.56 18.99
CA LEU A 352 -32.81 15.42 19.79
C LEU A 352 -31.86 14.75 20.81
N LEU A 353 -30.58 15.11 20.73
CA LEU A 353 -29.85 15.67 21.89
C LEU A 353 -28.76 16.65 21.42
N ARG A 354 -28.77 17.79 22.11
CA ARG A 354 -28.10 19.05 21.85
C ARG A 354 -26.85 19.10 22.73
N GLN A 355 -25.64 19.25 22.16
CA GLN A 355 -24.55 19.99 22.82
C GLN A 355 -23.39 20.39 21.88
N SER A 356 -23.13 21.69 21.95
CA SER A 356 -22.03 22.59 21.57
C SER A 356 -20.74 22.11 20.85
N THR A 357 -20.52 22.79 19.71
CA THR A 357 -19.28 23.47 19.24
C THR A 357 -18.00 22.67 18.97
N VAL A 358 -17.87 22.22 17.72
CA VAL A 358 -16.72 22.49 16.83
C VAL A 358 -17.32 22.64 15.42
N ARG A 359 -16.88 23.62 14.62
CA ARG A 359 -17.26 23.76 13.20
C ARG A 359 -16.89 22.48 12.44
N ARG A 360 -17.83 21.54 12.36
CA ARG A 360 -17.74 20.34 11.53
C ARG A 360 -18.15 20.79 10.13
N ALA A 361 -17.21 20.83 9.20
CA ALA A 361 -17.54 20.88 7.78
C ALA A 361 -18.53 19.75 7.50
N THR A 362 -19.67 20.12 6.91
CA THR A 362 -20.77 19.21 6.57
C THR A 362 -20.22 18.04 5.74
N ALA A 363 -20.53 16.81 6.15
CA ALA A 363 -20.08 15.58 5.49
C ALA A 363 -20.44 15.54 3.98
N ALA A 364 -21.45 16.30 3.55
CA ALA A 364 -21.81 16.49 2.14
C ALA A 364 -20.75 17.25 1.33
N THR A 365 -20.10 18.26 1.92
CA THR A 365 -19.06 19.06 1.25
C THR A 365 -17.75 18.27 1.14
N VAL A 366 -17.49 17.42 2.13
CA VAL A 366 -16.33 16.51 2.16
C VAL A 366 -16.52 15.36 1.16
N ALA A 367 -17.71 14.76 1.08
CA ALA A 367 -18.03 13.73 0.09
C ALA A 367 -17.89 14.25 -1.36
N ALA A 368 -18.40 15.46 -1.65
CA ALA A 368 -18.30 16.05 -2.99
C ALA A 368 -16.85 16.37 -3.41
N SER A 369 -15.97 16.75 -2.48
CA SER A 369 -14.54 16.96 -2.80
C SER A 369 -13.79 15.66 -3.07
N TYR A 370 -14.19 14.55 -2.44
CA TYR A 370 -13.59 13.23 -2.66
C TYR A 370 -14.04 12.61 -3.99
N ASP A 371 -15.28 12.84 -4.41
CA ASP A 371 -15.79 12.37 -5.71
C ASP A 371 -15.01 13.00 -6.86
N VAL A 372 -14.77 14.32 -6.83
CA VAL A 372 -14.02 15.04 -7.88
C VAL A 372 -12.58 14.54 -8.01
N GLU A 373 -11.95 14.16 -6.90
CA GLU A 373 -10.57 13.67 -6.88
C GLU A 373 -10.47 12.26 -7.49
N SER A 374 -11.41 11.37 -7.18
CA SER A 374 -11.51 10.03 -7.80
C SER A 374 -11.87 10.07 -9.30
N ILE A 375 -12.55 11.13 -9.75
CA ILE A 375 -12.90 11.37 -11.16
C ILE A 375 -11.68 11.80 -12.00
N ARG A 376 -10.62 12.30 -11.36
CA ARG A 376 -9.36 12.68 -12.02
C ARG A 376 -8.34 11.54 -12.06
N ASP A 377 -8.59 10.44 -11.38
CA ASP A 377 -7.70 9.27 -11.34
C ASP A 377 -8.07 8.26 -12.43
N LEU A 378 -7.05 7.58 -12.98
CA LEU A 378 -7.28 6.38 -13.79
C LEU A 378 -7.60 5.22 -12.86
N GLN A 379 -8.89 4.88 -12.76
CA GLN A 379 -9.37 3.94 -11.74
C GLN A 379 -8.76 2.54 -11.88
N ALA A 380 -8.33 2.17 -13.09
CA ALA A 380 -7.69 0.89 -13.38
C ALA A 380 -6.40 0.63 -12.58
N PHE A 381 -5.70 1.69 -12.15
CA PHE A 381 -4.41 1.57 -11.46
C PHE A 381 -4.54 1.48 -9.94
N HIS A 382 -5.72 1.72 -9.37
CA HIS A 382 -5.88 1.64 -7.92
C HIS A 382 -5.52 0.26 -7.37
N SER A 383 -4.97 0.25 -6.16
CA SER A 383 -4.52 -0.96 -5.46
C SER A 383 -3.43 -1.76 -6.19
N SER A 384 -2.71 -1.15 -7.15
CA SER A 384 -1.57 -1.75 -7.87
C SER A 384 -0.20 -1.46 -7.22
N HIS A 385 -0.15 -0.62 -6.18
CA HIS A 385 1.06 -0.30 -5.43
C HIS A 385 1.73 -1.54 -4.82
N LYS A 386 3.04 -1.41 -4.55
CA LYS A 386 3.88 -2.49 -3.99
C LYS A 386 4.17 -2.35 -2.48
N CYS A 387 3.55 -1.39 -1.80
CA CYS A 387 3.65 -1.30 -0.33
C CYS A 387 3.14 -2.56 0.41
N HIS A 388 3.80 -2.93 1.51
CA HIS A 388 3.37 -4.03 2.38
C HIS A 388 2.04 -3.72 3.08
N ARG A 389 0.93 -4.27 2.58
CA ARG A 389 -0.42 -3.96 3.07
C ARG A 389 -0.65 -4.24 4.57
N ALA A 390 0.14 -5.11 5.19
CA ALA A 390 0.03 -5.38 6.63
C ALA A 390 0.55 -4.22 7.49
N SER A 391 1.69 -3.64 7.11
CA SER A 391 2.46 -2.69 7.93
C SER A 391 2.55 -1.27 7.35
N MET A 392 2.11 -1.06 6.10
CA MET A 392 2.24 0.21 5.37
C MET A 392 0.91 0.70 4.80
N VAL A 393 0.82 2.02 4.64
CA VAL A 393 -0.21 2.75 3.88
C VAL A 393 0.44 3.36 2.64
N CYS A 394 -0.25 3.29 1.51
CA CYS A 394 0.15 3.97 0.29
C CYS A 394 -0.38 5.42 0.32
N ASP A 395 0.51 6.38 0.11
CA ASP A 395 0.16 7.80 -0.04
C ASP A 395 0.54 8.26 -1.45
N TYR A 396 -0.41 8.77 -2.23
CA TYR A 396 -0.17 9.19 -3.60
C TYR A 396 0.52 10.56 -3.61
N ARG A 397 1.63 10.68 -4.34
CA ARG A 397 2.33 11.95 -4.52
C ARG A 397 2.26 12.34 -5.97
N GLN A 398 1.64 13.49 -6.25
CA GLN A 398 1.68 14.05 -7.59
C GLN A 398 3.15 14.30 -7.96
N PRO A 399 3.59 13.90 -9.16
CA PRO A 399 4.92 14.21 -9.63
C PRO A 399 5.04 15.74 -9.77
N SER A 400 5.65 16.39 -8.78
CA SER A 400 6.01 17.79 -8.86
C SER A 400 7.16 17.94 -9.85
N SER A 401 7.16 19.03 -10.62
CA SER A 401 8.34 19.50 -11.38
C SER A 401 9.54 19.85 -10.48
N GLU A 402 9.38 19.72 -9.16
CA GLU A 402 10.38 19.92 -8.13
C GLU A 402 10.65 18.58 -7.39
N SER A 403 11.49 17.72 -7.96
CA SER A 403 12.32 16.80 -7.17
C SER A 403 13.45 16.18 -8.01
N THR A 404 14.52 16.96 -8.23
CA THR A 404 15.83 16.39 -8.58
C THR A 404 16.81 16.71 -7.46
N THR A 405 16.61 16.11 -6.29
CA THR A 405 17.69 15.96 -5.29
C THR A 405 18.51 14.72 -5.62
N ILE A 406 19.14 14.71 -6.78
CA ILE A 406 20.37 13.94 -7.02
C ILE A 406 21.29 14.89 -7.79
N SER A 407 22.30 15.37 -7.06
CA SER A 407 23.41 16.16 -7.58
C SER A 407 24.08 15.42 -8.74
N GLY A 408 23.83 15.85 -9.98
CA GLY A 408 24.42 15.22 -11.16
C GLY A 408 24.03 15.82 -12.52
N ALA A 409 22.94 16.58 -12.63
CA ALA A 409 22.55 17.21 -13.89
C ALA A 409 22.12 18.66 -13.69
N LYS A 410 23.11 19.56 -13.63
CA LYS A 410 22.88 21.01 -13.67
C LYS A 410 23.15 21.51 -15.09
N LEU A 411 22.22 21.29 -16.02
CA LEU A 411 22.07 22.09 -17.24
C LEU A 411 20.57 22.17 -17.61
N LEU A 412 20.05 23.41 -17.64
CA LEU A 412 18.71 23.89 -18.02
C LEU A 412 17.55 23.75 -16.99
N PRO A 413 17.45 24.66 -16.00
CA PRO A 413 16.17 25.02 -15.41
C PRO A 413 15.53 26.13 -16.26
N GLY A 414 14.46 25.84 -17.03
CA GLY A 414 13.63 26.91 -17.61
C GLY A 414 12.95 26.70 -18.97
N MET A 415 12.99 25.53 -19.63
CA MET A 415 12.35 25.35 -20.95
C MET A 415 11.49 24.08 -21.11
N ILE A 416 10.96 23.51 -20.01
CA ILE A 416 9.97 22.41 -20.08
C ILE A 416 8.75 22.69 -19.20
N SER A 417 8.38 23.97 -19.04
CA SER A 417 7.06 24.36 -18.54
C SER A 417 6.11 24.53 -19.72
N GLY A 418 5.74 23.41 -20.32
CA GLY A 418 4.84 23.39 -21.47
C GLY A 418 4.87 22.04 -22.18
N SER A 419 3.96 21.14 -21.78
CA SER A 419 3.66 19.87 -22.47
C SER A 419 4.71 18.73 -22.35
N SER A 420 4.58 17.90 -21.30
CA SER A 420 4.96 16.48 -21.37
C SER A 420 4.36 15.71 -20.18
N SER A 421 3.42 14.80 -20.44
CA SER A 421 2.94 13.70 -19.58
C SER A 421 3.17 13.82 -18.06
N SER A 422 2.13 14.15 -17.29
CA SER A 422 2.13 14.07 -15.82
C SER A 422 2.12 12.63 -15.28
N TRP A 423 2.06 11.63 -16.16
CA TRP A 423 1.93 10.23 -15.77
C TRP A 423 3.28 9.62 -15.45
N SER A 424 3.38 8.98 -14.29
CA SER A 424 4.58 8.26 -13.87
C SER A 424 4.21 7.04 -13.02
N ARG A 425 4.97 5.95 -13.22
CA ARG A 425 4.92 4.75 -12.38
C ARG A 425 5.71 4.99 -11.10
N GLY A 426 5.17 4.55 -9.97
CA GLY A 426 5.81 4.69 -8.66
C GLY A 426 5.58 6.04 -7.99
N ALA A 427 4.63 6.84 -8.48
CA ALA A 427 4.26 8.16 -7.95
C ALA A 427 3.51 8.09 -6.61
N TYR A 428 4.03 7.34 -5.66
CA TYR A 428 3.47 7.16 -4.33
C TYR A 428 4.60 7.03 -3.30
N GLN A 429 4.25 7.12 -2.03
CA GLN A 429 5.13 6.84 -0.92
C GLN A 429 4.48 5.81 0.01
N CYS A 430 5.24 4.80 0.40
CA CYS A 430 4.80 3.83 1.39
C CYS A 430 5.14 4.34 2.79
N LEU A 431 4.12 4.75 3.54
CA LEU A 431 4.23 5.22 4.91
C LEU A 431 3.95 4.08 5.89
N CYS A 432 4.66 4.01 7.02
CA CYS A 432 4.36 3.02 8.04
C CYS A 432 2.99 3.31 8.69
N LYS A 433 2.20 2.25 8.93
CA LYS A 433 0.96 2.35 9.70
C LYS A 433 1.24 2.70 11.17
N ARG A 434 0.22 3.19 11.88
CA ARG A 434 0.25 3.28 13.35
C ARG A 434 0.58 1.91 13.95
N GLY A 435 1.42 1.91 14.98
CA GLY A 435 2.00 0.70 15.57
C GLY A 435 3.16 0.10 14.77
N TYR A 436 3.66 0.78 13.73
CA TYR A 436 4.84 0.37 12.97
C TYR A 436 5.82 1.53 12.75
N TYR A 437 7.11 1.22 12.57
CA TYR A 437 8.18 2.20 12.34
C TYR A 437 9.22 1.69 11.33
N SER A 438 10.04 2.61 10.82
CA SER A 438 11.20 2.32 9.97
C SER A 438 12.39 3.19 10.42
N LEU A 439 13.55 2.56 10.65
CA LEU A 439 14.76 3.27 11.07
C LEU A 439 15.47 3.97 9.91
N ARG A 440 15.40 3.39 8.70
CA ARG A 440 16.11 3.90 7.52
C ARG A 440 15.35 4.98 6.79
N HIS A 441 14.02 4.90 6.80
CA HIS A 441 13.14 5.81 6.10
C HIS A 441 11.97 6.21 7.01
N PRO A 442 12.20 7.09 8.00
CA PRO A 442 11.15 7.53 8.93
C PRO A 442 10.02 8.26 8.20
N ASP A 443 10.34 9.01 7.14
CA ASP A 443 9.37 9.73 6.32
C ASP A 443 8.65 8.83 5.30
N GLY A 444 9.01 7.55 5.22
CA GLY A 444 8.44 6.56 4.29
C GLY A 444 9.29 6.27 3.05
N PHE A 445 8.97 5.17 2.38
CA PHE A 445 9.72 4.66 1.24
C PHE A 445 9.16 5.19 -0.07
N ASN A 446 10.02 5.70 -0.97
CA ASN A 446 9.60 6.17 -2.29
C ASN A 446 9.09 5.00 -3.16
N GLY A 447 7.94 5.18 -3.79
CA GLY A 447 7.26 4.20 -4.61
C GLY A 447 8.09 3.75 -5.81
N THR A 448 8.84 4.64 -6.47
CA THR A 448 9.72 4.25 -7.59
C THR A 448 10.75 3.21 -7.17
N ILE A 449 11.36 3.38 -5.99
CA ILE A 449 12.34 2.41 -5.45
C ILE A 449 11.62 1.13 -5.00
N MET A 450 10.42 1.26 -4.43
CA MET A 450 9.60 0.11 -4.03
C MET A 450 9.22 -0.78 -5.22
N GLU A 451 8.88 -0.19 -6.37
CA GLU A 451 8.57 -0.91 -7.61
C GLU A 451 9.78 -1.72 -8.11
N ILE A 452 10.97 -1.12 -8.09
CA ILE A 452 12.21 -1.79 -8.51
C ILE A 452 12.57 -2.93 -7.55
N ALA A 453 12.55 -2.66 -6.23
CA ALA A 453 12.85 -3.68 -5.22
C ALA A 453 11.86 -4.85 -5.28
N TRP A 454 10.58 -4.58 -5.54
CA TRP A 454 9.56 -5.61 -5.75
C TRP A 454 9.83 -6.43 -7.02
N GLN A 455 10.27 -5.80 -8.10
CA GLN A 455 10.62 -6.49 -9.34
C GLN A 455 11.83 -7.41 -9.13
N GLU A 456 12.92 -6.91 -8.53
CA GLU A 456 14.09 -7.73 -8.20
C GLU A 456 13.75 -8.93 -7.30
N HIS A 457 12.82 -8.74 -6.37
CA HIS A 457 12.35 -9.82 -5.50
C HIS A 457 11.57 -10.88 -6.28
N GLN A 458 10.70 -10.49 -7.21
CA GLN A 458 10.00 -11.43 -8.09
C GLN A 458 10.95 -12.19 -9.01
N ASP A 459 11.99 -11.52 -9.49
CA ASP A 459 13.03 -12.10 -10.34
C ASP A 459 14.03 -12.97 -9.53
N ASN A 460 13.84 -13.10 -8.22
CA ASN A 460 14.72 -13.81 -7.28
C ASN A 460 16.18 -13.29 -7.28
N ILE A 461 16.38 -12.01 -7.63
CA ILE A 461 17.68 -11.35 -7.66
C ILE A 461 18.07 -10.90 -6.24
N SER A 462 17.14 -10.28 -5.51
CA SER A 462 17.42 -9.69 -4.20
C SER A 462 16.26 -9.87 -3.20
N ASN A 463 16.58 -9.96 -1.90
CA ASN A 463 15.61 -10.01 -0.80
C ASN A 463 15.40 -8.64 -0.12
N TYR A 464 15.85 -7.56 -0.75
CA TYR A 464 15.76 -6.21 -0.17
C TYR A 464 14.32 -5.81 0.11
N TYR A 465 13.38 -6.18 -0.75
CA TYR A 465 11.95 -5.89 -0.58
C TYR A 465 11.37 -6.44 0.73
N THR A 466 11.75 -7.65 1.13
CA THR A 466 11.23 -8.32 2.34
C THR A 466 12.02 -7.98 3.60
N ASP A 467 13.31 -7.64 3.47
CA ASP A 467 14.20 -7.46 4.62
C ASP A 467 14.47 -6.00 4.98
N VAL A 468 14.55 -5.13 3.98
CA VAL A 468 14.91 -3.71 4.17
C VAL A 468 13.72 -2.78 3.95
N PHE A 469 12.91 -3.03 2.92
CA PHE A 469 11.72 -2.23 2.62
C PHE A 469 10.50 -2.70 3.41
N LYS A 470 10.65 -2.92 4.73
CA LYS A 470 9.54 -3.27 5.64
C LYS A 470 9.47 -2.34 6.83
N CYS A 471 8.26 -2.08 7.32
CA CYS A 471 8.07 -1.46 8.63
C CYS A 471 8.03 -2.54 9.72
N LEU A 472 8.65 -2.24 10.86
CA LEU A 472 8.72 -3.11 12.03
C LEU A 472 7.62 -2.72 13.03
N PRO A 473 7.04 -3.67 13.77
CA PRO A 473 6.02 -3.36 14.77
C PRO A 473 6.65 -2.62 15.96
N CYS A 474 5.91 -1.67 16.52
CA CYS A 474 6.25 -0.99 17.76
C CYS A 474 6.20 -1.94 18.96
N ALA A 475 6.81 -1.52 20.06
CA ALA A 475 6.64 -2.19 21.35
C ALA A 475 5.14 -2.26 21.74
N PRO A 476 4.69 -3.34 22.40
CA PRO A 476 3.29 -3.52 22.76
C PRO A 476 2.81 -2.37 23.65
N GLY A 477 1.66 -1.79 23.31
CA GLY A 477 1.07 -0.65 24.00
C GLY A 477 1.44 0.72 23.43
N CYS A 478 2.21 0.78 22.35
CA CYS A 478 2.58 2.02 21.66
C CYS A 478 1.80 2.22 20.36
N ASP A 479 1.13 3.37 20.21
CA ASP A 479 0.41 3.73 18.98
C ASP A 479 1.32 4.30 17.89
N THR A 480 2.38 5.03 18.28
CA THR A 480 3.39 5.58 17.38
C THR A 480 4.77 5.43 18.01
N CYS A 481 5.74 4.96 17.25
CA CYS A 481 7.13 4.83 17.69
C CYS A 481 8.08 5.20 16.55
N THR A 482 9.28 5.65 16.91
CA THR A 482 10.37 5.94 15.96
C THR A 482 11.45 4.85 16.00
N GLY A 483 11.35 3.92 16.96
CA GLY A 483 12.36 2.92 17.25
C GLY A 483 11.79 1.72 18.02
N PRO A 484 12.65 0.74 18.36
CA PRO A 484 12.28 -0.42 19.18
C PRO A 484 12.07 -0.08 20.67
N GLU A 485 12.27 1.18 21.05
CA GLU A 485 12.22 1.62 22.44
C GLU A 485 10.78 1.53 22.99
N PRO A 486 10.61 1.02 24.22
CA PRO A 486 9.28 0.94 24.83
C PRO A 486 8.79 2.35 25.17
N CYS A 487 7.61 2.73 24.68
CA CYS A 487 6.97 4.00 25.05
C CYS A 487 6.48 4.00 26.51
N LEU A 488 6.28 2.82 27.10
CA LEU A 488 5.90 2.66 28.50
C LEU A 488 7.13 2.32 29.34
N ALA A 489 7.25 2.94 30.51
CA ALA A 489 8.31 2.65 31.47
C ALA A 489 8.34 1.15 31.81
N ASN A 490 9.53 0.55 31.85
CA ASN A 490 9.69 -0.85 32.18
C ASN A 490 9.33 -1.09 33.65
N TYR A 491 8.15 -1.66 33.90
CA TYR A 491 7.75 -2.06 35.25
C TYR A 491 8.57 -3.29 35.66
N HIS A 492 9.63 -3.08 36.43
CA HIS A 492 10.39 -4.17 37.06
C HIS A 492 9.54 -4.83 38.17
N TRP A 493 8.62 -5.70 37.75
CA TRP A 493 7.80 -6.53 38.64
C TRP A 493 8.58 -7.20 39.76
N PRO A 494 9.81 -7.76 39.54
CA PRO A 494 10.56 -8.39 40.62
C PRO A 494 10.95 -7.42 41.73
N PHE A 495 11.36 -6.20 41.38
CA PHE A 495 11.79 -5.21 42.37
C PHE A 495 10.64 -4.79 43.29
N ARG A 496 9.47 -4.52 42.71
CA ARG A 496 8.27 -4.16 43.49
C ARG A 496 7.74 -5.32 44.32
N ILE A 497 7.72 -6.53 43.78
CA ILE A 497 7.29 -7.73 44.52
C ILE A 497 8.25 -8.00 45.67
N SER A 498 9.57 -7.84 45.48
CA SER A 498 10.55 -7.98 46.56
C SER A 498 10.31 -6.98 47.70
N LEU A 499 10.10 -5.70 47.39
CA LEU A 499 9.80 -4.68 48.40
C LEU A 499 8.51 -4.98 49.16
N LEU A 500 7.45 -5.38 48.45
CA LEU A 500 6.16 -5.74 49.04
C LEU A 500 6.24 -7.00 49.90
N THR A 501 7.07 -7.98 49.51
CA THR A 501 7.24 -9.21 50.29
C THR A 501 7.99 -8.93 51.59
N ILE A 502 9.01 -8.06 51.55
CA ILE A 502 9.77 -7.64 52.74
C ILE A 502 8.85 -6.86 53.70
N SER A 503 8.07 -5.90 53.20
CA SER A 503 7.16 -5.10 54.05
C SER A 503 6.11 -5.98 54.74
N ILE A 504 5.48 -6.89 54.00
CA ILE A 504 4.51 -7.86 54.56
C ILE A 504 5.19 -8.79 55.58
N GLY A 505 6.41 -9.26 55.31
CA GLY A 505 7.18 -10.06 56.25
C GLY A 505 7.44 -9.34 57.58
N CYS A 506 7.84 -8.07 57.51
CA CYS A 506 8.05 -7.20 58.68
C CYS A 506 6.73 -6.91 59.44
N ALA A 507 5.63 -6.66 58.74
CA ALA A 507 4.32 -6.49 59.35
C ALA A 507 3.86 -7.76 60.09
N CYS A 508 3.98 -8.93 59.48
CA CYS A 508 3.65 -10.20 60.12
C CYS A 508 4.54 -10.47 61.36
N GLY A 509 5.85 -10.22 61.24
CA GLY A 509 6.80 -10.38 62.36
C GLY A 509 6.48 -9.46 63.55
N THR A 510 6.13 -8.20 63.29
CA THR A 510 5.74 -7.24 64.35
C THR A 510 4.41 -7.64 65.01
N LEU A 511 3.44 -8.18 64.28
CA LEU A 511 2.20 -8.73 64.85
C LEU A 511 2.43 -9.97 65.73
N VAL A 512 3.32 -10.87 65.32
CA VAL A 512 3.70 -12.05 66.13
C VAL A 512 4.37 -11.62 67.44
N LEU A 513 5.30 -10.66 67.37
CA LEU A 513 5.94 -10.08 68.56
C LEU A 513 4.93 -9.38 69.47
N LEU A 514 3.97 -8.66 68.90
CA LEU A 514 2.88 -8.01 69.65
C LEU A 514 2.04 -9.05 70.42
N CYS A 515 1.64 -10.15 69.75
CA CYS A 515 0.89 -11.24 70.37
C CYS A 515 1.71 -11.92 71.49
N TYR A 516 3.00 -12.13 71.25
CA TYR A 516 3.92 -12.71 72.24
C TYR A 516 4.05 -11.83 73.50
N LEU A 517 4.27 -10.52 73.33
CA LEU A 517 4.33 -9.57 74.44
C LEU A 517 3.00 -9.48 75.19
N PHE A 518 1.87 -9.53 74.48
CA PHE A 518 0.55 -9.54 75.11
C PHE A 518 0.35 -10.78 76.01
N LYS A 519 0.77 -11.96 75.54
CA LYS A 519 0.70 -13.22 76.30
C LYS A 519 1.64 -13.22 77.52
N HIS A 520 2.86 -12.72 77.37
CA HIS A 520 3.90 -12.75 78.42
C HIS A 520 4.00 -11.46 79.25
N ARG A 521 3.03 -10.54 79.16
CA ARG A 521 3.00 -9.25 79.88
C ARG A 521 3.15 -9.32 81.41
N ARG A 522 2.98 -10.50 82.02
CA ARG A 522 3.10 -10.72 83.47
C ARG A 522 4.47 -11.23 83.92
N VAL A 523 5.43 -11.44 83.00
CA VAL A 523 6.78 -11.89 83.32
C VAL A 523 7.61 -10.71 83.85
N LYS A 524 8.35 -10.94 84.95
CA LYS A 524 9.07 -9.89 85.73
C LYS A 524 10.01 -9.01 84.90
N VAL A 525 10.59 -9.56 83.84
CA VAL A 525 11.54 -8.88 82.94
C VAL A 525 10.88 -7.73 82.16
N PHE A 526 9.63 -7.88 81.71
CA PHE A 526 8.92 -6.84 80.94
C PHE A 526 8.29 -5.75 81.81
N LYS A 527 8.22 -5.97 83.13
CA LYS A 527 7.65 -5.02 84.10
C LYS A 527 8.54 -3.80 84.31
N VAL A 528 9.85 -3.94 84.07
CA VAL A 528 10.86 -2.87 84.21
C VAL A 528 10.77 -1.86 83.06
N ALA A 529 10.28 -2.27 81.87
CA ALA A 529 10.33 -1.48 80.63
C ALA A 529 9.00 -0.83 80.20
N SER A 530 7.98 -0.75 81.06
CA SER A 530 6.62 -0.27 80.72
C SER A 530 5.98 -1.02 79.52
N PRO A 531 5.24 -2.12 79.78
CA PRO A 531 4.70 -2.97 78.72
C PRO A 531 3.65 -2.28 77.83
N ILE A 532 3.04 -1.17 78.28
CA ILE A 532 2.08 -0.40 77.47
C ILE A 532 2.80 0.35 76.35
N PHE A 533 3.97 0.94 76.64
CA PHE A 533 4.75 1.70 75.67
C PHE A 533 5.27 0.81 74.53
N LEU A 534 5.73 -0.40 74.85
CA LEU A 534 6.20 -1.39 73.87
C LEU A 534 5.09 -1.91 72.93
N MET A 535 3.84 -1.99 73.41
CA MET A 535 2.73 -2.40 72.57
C MET A 535 2.34 -1.30 71.57
N ILE A 536 2.36 -0.03 72.00
CA ILE A 536 2.05 1.11 71.13
C ILE A 536 3.10 1.24 70.02
N THR A 537 4.39 1.09 70.34
CA THR A 537 5.47 1.18 69.34
C THR A 537 5.40 0.05 68.31
N LEU A 538 5.13 -1.19 68.73
CA LEU A 538 4.97 -2.32 67.80
C LEU A 538 3.75 -2.19 66.89
N ILE A 539 2.63 -1.64 67.41
CA ILE A 539 1.45 -1.32 66.59
C ILE A 539 1.80 -0.25 65.56
N GLY A 540 2.53 0.80 65.96
CA GLY A 540 3.02 1.84 65.04
C GLY A 540 3.90 1.29 63.93
N CYS A 541 4.84 0.40 64.27
CA CYS A 541 5.69 -0.28 63.27
C CYS A 541 4.86 -1.15 62.31
N ALA A 542 3.87 -1.90 62.82
CA ALA A 542 3.02 -2.74 61.98
C ALA A 542 2.19 -1.92 60.97
N ILE A 543 1.64 -0.77 61.40
CA ILE A 543 0.87 0.12 60.52
C ILE A 543 1.79 0.75 59.45
N MET A 544 2.98 1.20 59.85
CA MET A 544 3.97 1.78 58.91
C MET A 544 4.44 0.78 57.84
N TYR A 545 4.49 -0.52 58.13
CA TYR A 545 4.84 -1.55 57.14
C TYR A 545 3.66 -1.99 56.24
N LEU A 546 2.43 -1.60 56.56
CA LEU A 546 1.21 -1.92 55.81
C LEU A 546 0.73 -0.77 54.90
N GLU A 547 1.20 0.45 55.17
CA GLU A 547 1.14 1.57 54.23
C GLU A 547 2.20 1.39 53.13
#